data_AF-A0A5E5QGT5-F1
#
_entry.id   AF-A0A5E5QGT5-F1
#
_cell.length_a   1.000
_cell.length_b   1.000
_cell.length_c   1.000
_cell.angle_alpha   90.00
_cell.angle_beta   90.00
_cell.angle_gamma   90.00
#
_symmetry.space_group_name_H-M   'P 1'
#
loop_
_entity.id
_entity.type
_entity.pdbx_description
1 polymer ?
#
loop_
_entity_poly.entity_id
_entity_poly.type
_entity_poly.pdbx_seq_one_letter_code
_entity_poly.pdbx_strand_id
1 'polypeptide(L)'
;VETTSKENSGVYFDHDNNSFAEQSGWVGKDDGLLVFDKNNNGKIDDGSELFGNNTILSNGNKAANGFEALKDLDSNNDGKIDNQDTNFNNLKIWQDKNSDGKLDEGELLSLAQAGVKSLNTNYNNSNEVDANNNAHKQQGSFTTTAGATNKMNDVWFDVDLANFSKTA
;
A
#
# COMPACT_ATOMS: atom_id res chain seq x y z
N VAL A 1 5.91 8.27 6.35
CA VAL A 1 4.54 8.29 5.81
C VAL A 1 4.03 9.70 5.82
N GLU A 2 4.59 10.44 4.89
CA GLU A 2 4.17 11.73 4.40
C GLU A 2 3.20 11.47 3.23
N THR A 3 2.31 12.42 3.03
CA THR A 3 1.28 12.34 1.99
C THR A 3 1.16 13.66 1.26
N THR A 4 0.40 13.67 0.18
CA THR A 4 -0.07 14.87 -0.51
C THR A 4 -1.59 14.91 -0.48
N SER A 5 -2.18 16.11 -0.43
CA SER A 5 -3.65 16.26 -0.50
C SER A 5 -4.16 15.97 -1.91
N LYS A 6 -5.44 15.60 -2.04
CA LYS A 6 -6.06 15.30 -3.34
C LYS A 6 -6.04 16.49 -4.31
N GLU A 7 -6.10 17.72 -3.79
CA GLU A 7 -6.04 18.95 -4.58
C GLU A 7 -4.65 19.21 -5.17
N ASN A 8 -3.60 18.68 -4.53
CA ASN A 8 -2.20 18.94 -4.90
C ASN A 8 -1.49 17.74 -5.52
N SER A 9 -2.00 16.51 -5.35
CA SER A 9 -1.40 15.30 -5.90
C SER A 9 -1.46 15.27 -7.42
N GLY A 10 -2.59 15.70 -8.01
CA GLY A 10 -2.89 15.46 -9.43
C GLY A 10 -3.14 13.99 -9.76
N VAL A 11 -3.19 13.11 -8.76
CA VAL A 11 -3.34 11.67 -8.91
C VAL A 11 -4.80 11.27 -8.99
N TYR A 12 -5.10 10.37 -9.93
CA TYR A 12 -6.35 9.65 -10.04
C TYR A 12 -6.05 8.15 -9.96
N PHE A 13 -6.65 7.45 -9.00
CA PHE A 13 -6.40 6.02 -8.79
C PHE A 13 -7.70 5.28 -8.44
N ASP A 14 -7.90 4.08 -8.99
CA ASP A 14 -9.05 3.23 -8.70
C ASP A 14 -8.75 2.40 -7.45
N HIS A 15 -9.19 2.88 -6.29
CA HIS A 15 -8.87 2.25 -5.01
C HIS A 15 -9.70 1.00 -4.71
N ASP A 16 -10.87 0.83 -5.32
CA ASP A 16 -11.84 -0.23 -4.98
C ASP A 16 -12.14 -1.20 -6.12
N ASN A 17 -11.44 -1.05 -7.25
CA ASN A 17 -11.54 -1.84 -8.47
C ASN A 17 -12.95 -1.82 -9.06
N ASN A 18 -13.51 -0.62 -9.21
CA ASN A 18 -14.83 -0.38 -9.79
C ASN A 18 -14.78 0.15 -11.25
N SER A 19 -13.56 0.25 -11.82
CA SER A 19 -13.25 0.83 -13.12
C SER A 19 -13.36 2.36 -13.22
N PHE A 20 -13.33 3.06 -12.09
CA PHE A 20 -13.29 4.51 -11.99
C PHE A 20 -12.14 4.93 -11.09
N ALA A 21 -11.22 5.72 -11.63
CA ALA A 21 -10.14 6.31 -10.87
C ALA A 21 -10.58 7.67 -10.35
N GLU A 22 -10.65 7.83 -9.03
CA GLU A 22 -11.00 9.09 -8.36
C GLU A 22 -9.79 9.94 -8.04
N GLN A 23 -9.97 11.26 -8.05
CA GLN A 23 -8.95 12.18 -7.56
C GLN A 23 -8.64 11.86 -6.10
N SER A 24 -7.37 11.60 -5.79
CA SER A 24 -6.97 11.01 -4.52
C SER A 24 -5.82 11.79 -3.89
N GLY A 25 -5.83 11.89 -2.55
CA GLY A 25 -4.60 12.09 -1.80
C GLY A 25 -3.62 10.97 -2.13
N TRP A 26 -2.33 11.20 -1.91
CA TRP A 26 -1.32 10.25 -2.38
C TRP A 26 -0.14 10.12 -1.43
N VAL A 27 0.65 9.07 -1.60
CA VAL A 27 1.89 8.86 -0.86
C VAL A 27 2.93 9.90 -1.28
N GLY A 28 3.74 10.39 -0.35
CA GLY A 28 4.89 11.23 -0.67
C GLY A 28 5.92 10.46 -1.51
N LYS A 29 6.62 11.14 -2.42
CA LYS A 29 7.58 10.55 -3.37
C LYS A 29 8.78 9.81 -2.75
N ASP A 30 9.08 10.08 -1.49
CA ASP A 30 10.17 9.46 -0.72
C ASP A 30 9.71 8.29 0.17
N ASP A 31 8.40 8.13 0.34
CA ASP A 31 7.77 6.94 0.89
C ASP A 31 7.37 5.96 -0.25
N GLY A 32 6.86 4.77 0.11
CA GLY A 32 6.45 3.77 -0.87
C GLY A 32 5.21 2.99 -0.43
N LEU A 33 4.45 2.53 -1.42
CA LEU A 33 3.29 1.65 -1.23
C LEU A 33 3.74 0.20 -1.25
N LEU A 34 3.25 -0.60 -0.29
CA LEU A 34 3.40 -2.05 -0.34
C LEU A 34 2.39 -2.60 -1.35
N VAL A 35 2.86 -3.43 -2.27
CA VAL A 35 2.04 -3.94 -3.38
C VAL A 35 2.28 -5.43 -3.64
N PHE A 36 1.27 -6.08 -4.20
CA PHE A 36 1.32 -7.45 -4.69
C PHE A 36 0.48 -7.56 -5.96
N ASP A 37 1.17 -7.70 -7.11
CA ASP A 37 0.56 -8.05 -8.39
C ASP A 37 -0.09 -9.44 -8.31
N LYS A 38 -1.37 -9.47 -7.93
CA LYS A 38 -2.13 -10.70 -7.69
C LYS A 38 -2.62 -11.32 -9.00
N ASN A 39 -2.85 -10.50 -10.02
CA ASN A 39 -3.37 -10.94 -11.30
C ASN A 39 -2.24 -11.35 -12.28
N ASN A 40 -0.98 -11.11 -11.91
CA ASN A 40 0.25 -11.36 -12.67
C ASN A 40 0.29 -10.64 -14.03
N ASN A 41 -0.26 -9.44 -14.12
CA ASN A 41 -0.26 -8.64 -15.34
C ASN A 41 1.01 -7.78 -15.50
N GLY A 42 1.89 -7.76 -14.49
CA GLY A 42 3.13 -6.99 -14.48
C GLY A 42 2.94 -5.49 -14.22
N LYS A 43 1.77 -5.09 -13.71
CA LYS A 43 1.40 -3.71 -13.37
C LYS A 43 0.94 -3.65 -11.92
N ILE A 44 0.71 -2.42 -11.46
CA ILE A 44 -0.07 -2.11 -10.26
C ILE A 44 -1.07 -1.07 -10.72
N ASP A 45 -2.28 -1.51 -11.06
CA ASP A 45 -3.26 -0.66 -11.75
C ASP A 45 -4.57 -0.42 -11.00
N ASP A 46 -4.81 -1.14 -9.90
CA ASP A 46 -5.95 -0.87 -9.01
C ASP A 46 -5.68 -1.27 -7.54
N GLY A 47 -6.60 -0.89 -6.65
CA GLY A 47 -6.48 -1.12 -5.21
C GLY A 47 -6.58 -2.57 -4.76
N SER A 48 -6.90 -3.53 -5.65
CA SER A 48 -6.84 -4.96 -5.33
C SER A 48 -5.40 -5.49 -5.22
N GLU A 49 -4.44 -4.74 -5.77
CA GLU A 49 -2.99 -5.02 -5.75
C GLU A 49 -2.25 -4.21 -4.68
N LEU A 50 -2.93 -3.25 -4.05
CA LEU A 50 -2.49 -2.57 -2.85
C LEU A 50 -2.91 -3.35 -1.59
N PHE A 51 -2.27 -3.06 -0.46
CA PHE A 51 -2.67 -3.55 0.86
C PHE A 51 -3.61 -2.54 1.53
N GLY A 52 -4.87 -2.93 1.70
CA GLY A 52 -5.91 -2.11 2.31
C GLY A 52 -7.21 -2.89 2.52
N ASN A 53 -8.29 -2.18 2.82
CA ASN A 53 -9.62 -2.80 3.00
C ASN A 53 -10.27 -3.28 1.69
N ASN A 54 -9.68 -2.98 0.53
CA ASN A 54 -10.12 -3.51 -0.77
C ASN A 54 -9.37 -4.79 -1.16
N THR A 55 -8.33 -5.18 -0.43
CA THR A 55 -7.62 -6.43 -0.67
C THR A 55 -8.52 -7.64 -0.38
N ILE A 56 -8.60 -8.58 -1.33
CA ILE A 56 -9.26 -9.87 -1.13
C ILE A 56 -8.31 -10.86 -0.43
N LEU A 57 -8.75 -11.40 0.70
CA LEU A 57 -8.04 -12.40 1.50
C LEU A 57 -8.16 -13.80 0.89
N SER A 58 -7.34 -14.74 1.36
CA SER A 58 -7.36 -16.16 0.99
C SER A 58 -8.73 -16.83 1.18
N ASN A 59 -9.55 -16.33 2.10
CA ASN A 59 -10.91 -16.80 2.35
C ASN A 59 -11.99 -16.20 1.42
N GLY A 60 -11.60 -15.33 0.49
CA GLY A 60 -12.48 -14.67 -0.47
C GLY A 60 -13.19 -13.40 0.03
N ASN A 61 -13.02 -13.00 1.29
CA ASN A 61 -13.57 -11.76 1.83
C ASN A 61 -12.61 -10.58 1.67
N LYS A 62 -13.14 -9.36 1.70
CA LYS A 62 -12.33 -8.15 1.85
C LYS A 62 -11.67 -8.08 3.22
N ALA A 63 -10.43 -7.61 3.27
CA ALA A 63 -9.72 -7.36 4.52
C ALA A 63 -10.38 -6.23 5.32
N ALA A 64 -10.26 -6.25 6.65
CA ALA A 64 -10.72 -5.14 7.49
C ALA A 64 -9.82 -3.89 7.33
N ASN A 65 -8.53 -4.11 7.06
CA ASN A 65 -7.49 -3.11 6.80
C ASN A 65 -6.26 -3.82 6.16
N GLY A 66 -5.27 -3.04 5.74
CA GLY A 66 -4.05 -3.49 5.07
C GLY A 66 -3.14 -4.35 5.94
N PHE A 67 -3.18 -4.24 7.27
CA PHE A 67 -2.43 -5.15 8.15
C PHE A 67 -3.10 -6.52 8.27
N GLU A 68 -4.44 -6.59 8.27
CA GLU A 68 -5.14 -7.88 8.16
C GLU A 68 -4.90 -8.53 6.80
N ALA A 69 -4.82 -7.72 5.73
CA ALA A 69 -4.39 -8.20 4.41
C ALA A 69 -2.96 -8.74 4.42
N LEU A 70 -2.04 -8.06 5.14
CA LEU A 70 -0.67 -8.51 5.31
C LEU A 70 -0.59 -9.81 6.10
N LYS A 71 -1.37 -9.93 7.19
CA LYS A 71 -1.41 -11.10 8.05
C LYS A 71 -1.91 -12.36 7.33
N ASP A 72 -2.78 -12.22 6.35
CA ASP A 72 -3.22 -13.34 5.50
C ASP A 72 -2.07 -13.98 4.69
N LEU A 73 -0.94 -13.27 4.53
CA LEU A 73 0.26 -13.79 3.88
C LEU A 73 1.29 -14.39 4.85
N ASP A 74 1.06 -14.32 6.17
CA ASP A 74 1.93 -14.85 7.22
C ASP A 74 1.75 -16.37 7.29
N SER A 75 2.53 -17.08 6.48
CA SER A 75 2.34 -18.51 6.22
C SER A 75 2.82 -19.39 7.37
N ASN A 76 3.71 -18.88 8.22
CA ASN A 76 4.21 -19.57 9.40
C ASN A 76 3.56 -19.06 10.71
N ASN A 77 2.74 -18.01 10.64
CA ASN A 77 2.03 -17.37 11.76
C ASN A 77 2.97 -16.84 12.86
N ASP A 78 4.14 -16.31 12.49
CA ASP A 78 5.12 -15.81 13.46
C ASP A 78 5.00 -14.30 13.75
N GLY A 79 4.02 -13.63 13.13
CA GLY A 79 3.71 -12.22 13.38
C GLY A 79 4.50 -11.24 12.52
N LYS A 80 5.17 -11.72 11.47
CA LYS A 80 5.87 -10.89 10.49
C LYS A 80 5.81 -11.56 9.12
N ILE A 81 5.97 -10.74 8.09
CA ILE A 81 6.24 -11.20 6.73
C ILE A 81 7.73 -11.08 6.48
N ASP A 82 8.41 -12.21 6.32
CA ASP A 82 9.84 -12.29 6.02
C ASP A 82 10.20 -13.41 5.04
N ASN A 83 11.49 -13.66 4.81
CA ASN A 83 11.95 -14.64 3.82
C ASN A 83 11.58 -16.10 4.14
N GLN A 84 10.95 -16.37 5.28
CA GLN A 84 10.38 -17.67 5.62
C GLN A 84 8.95 -17.82 5.10
N ASP A 85 8.33 -16.75 4.58
CA ASP A 85 6.99 -16.76 4.03
C ASP A 85 6.93 -17.06 2.54
N THR A 86 5.93 -17.85 2.17
CA THR A 86 5.74 -18.34 0.79
C THR A 86 5.67 -17.20 -0.24
N ASN A 87 4.99 -16.10 0.09
CA ASN A 87 4.75 -14.99 -0.82
C ASN A 87 5.70 -13.80 -0.65
N PHE A 88 6.70 -13.88 0.24
CA PHE A 88 7.57 -12.75 0.55
C PHE A 88 8.26 -12.15 -0.69
N ASN A 89 8.73 -13.00 -1.60
CA ASN A 89 9.43 -12.55 -2.81
C ASN A 89 8.52 -11.89 -3.86
N ASN A 90 7.21 -12.10 -3.75
CA ASN A 90 6.21 -11.52 -4.64
C ASN A 90 5.86 -10.09 -4.21
N LEU A 91 6.08 -9.74 -2.95
CA LEU A 91 5.86 -8.38 -2.45
C LEU A 91 6.88 -7.41 -3.05
N LYS A 92 6.39 -6.23 -3.41
CA LYS A 92 7.19 -5.12 -3.93
C LYS A 92 6.85 -3.83 -3.18
N ILE A 93 7.72 -2.84 -3.32
CA ILE A 93 7.46 -1.46 -2.96
C ILE A 93 7.30 -0.67 -4.25
N TRP A 94 6.16 -0.03 -4.44
CA TRP A 94 5.97 0.99 -5.47
C TRP A 94 6.32 2.35 -4.88
N GLN A 95 7.43 2.91 -5.35
CA GLN A 95 7.83 4.28 -5.08
C GLN A 95 7.51 5.13 -6.30
N ASP A 96 6.35 5.77 -6.29
CA ASP A 96 5.91 6.71 -7.30
C ASP A 96 6.73 8.02 -7.22
N LYS A 97 7.78 8.10 -8.03
CA LYS A 97 8.82 9.15 -7.94
C LYS A 97 8.34 10.44 -8.58
N ASN A 98 7.46 10.35 -9.56
CA ASN A 98 6.91 11.50 -10.28
C ASN A 98 5.54 11.93 -9.69
N SER A 99 4.95 11.11 -8.82
CA SER A 99 3.67 11.32 -8.14
C SER A 99 2.49 11.43 -9.12
N ASP A 100 2.46 10.58 -10.15
CA ASP A 100 1.41 10.57 -11.17
C ASP A 100 0.39 9.43 -11.03
N GLY A 101 0.57 8.56 -10.03
CA GLY A 101 -0.31 7.44 -9.73
C GLY A 101 -0.25 6.31 -10.75
N LYS A 102 0.79 6.24 -11.58
CA LYS A 102 1.01 5.15 -12.54
C LYS A 102 2.35 4.50 -12.28
N LEU A 103 2.41 3.20 -12.47
CA LEU A 103 3.65 2.48 -12.32
C LEU A 103 4.56 2.73 -13.54
N ASP A 104 5.63 3.50 -13.35
CA ASP A 104 6.66 3.73 -14.36
C ASP A 104 7.90 2.83 -14.20
N GLU A 105 8.73 2.79 -15.24
CA GLU A 105 10.00 2.06 -15.22
C GLU A 105 10.92 2.56 -14.09
N GLY A 106 11.36 1.65 -13.23
CA GLY A 106 12.25 1.97 -12.11
C GLY A 106 11.55 2.46 -10.84
N GLU A 107 10.22 2.39 -10.78
CA GLU A 107 9.42 2.70 -9.59
C GLU A 107 9.04 1.46 -8.77
N LEU A 108 9.09 0.28 -9.38
CA LEU A 108 8.86 -0.98 -8.69
C LEU A 108 10.17 -1.56 -8.13
N LEU A 109 10.24 -1.67 -6.81
CA LEU A 109 11.39 -2.20 -6.09
C LEU A 109 11.03 -3.52 -5.40
N SER A 110 11.94 -4.49 -5.39
CA SER A 110 11.86 -5.58 -4.42
C SER A 110 12.01 -5.04 -2.99
N LEU A 111 11.48 -5.76 -2.00
CA LEU A 111 11.67 -5.42 -0.59
C LEU A 111 13.15 -5.21 -0.23
N ALA A 112 14.04 -6.08 -0.73
CA ALA A 112 15.48 -5.95 -0.51
C ALA A 112 16.08 -4.67 -1.14
N GLN A 113 15.65 -4.29 -2.35
CA GLN A 113 16.08 -3.03 -2.99
C GLN A 113 15.60 -1.80 -2.22
N ALA A 114 14.40 -1.86 -1.62
CA ALA A 114 13.88 -0.83 -0.73
C ALA A 114 14.47 -0.88 0.69
N GLY A 115 15.40 -1.79 0.97
CA GLY A 115 16.03 -1.94 2.28
C GLY A 115 15.12 -2.54 3.35
N VAL A 116 14.03 -3.23 2.97
CA VAL A 116 13.09 -3.91 3.86
C VAL A 116 13.52 -5.36 4.08
N LYS A 117 13.64 -5.76 5.34
CA LYS A 117 13.95 -7.14 5.75
C LYS A 117 12.69 -7.92 6.16
N SER A 118 11.80 -7.29 6.92
CA SER A 118 10.57 -7.92 7.39
C SER A 118 9.52 -6.88 7.71
N LEU A 119 8.24 -7.21 7.52
CA LEU A 119 7.09 -6.37 7.82
C LEU A 119 6.38 -6.93 9.05
N ASN A 120 6.11 -6.13 10.08
CA ASN A 120 5.36 -6.60 11.26
C ASN A 120 3.86 -6.62 10.94
N THR A 121 3.17 -7.72 11.24
CA THR A 121 1.71 -7.84 11.00
C THR A 121 0.89 -7.22 12.12
N ASN A 122 1.50 -6.91 13.28
CA ASN A 122 0.83 -6.22 14.37
C ASN A 122 0.80 -4.71 14.16
N TYR A 123 -0.30 -4.09 14.61
CA TYR A 123 -0.56 -2.66 14.48
C TYR A 123 -1.31 -2.12 15.69
N ASN A 124 -1.30 -0.80 15.83
CA ASN A 124 -2.18 -0.06 16.73
C ASN A 124 -3.19 0.73 15.90
N ASN A 125 -4.43 0.82 16.38
CA ASN A 125 -5.42 1.72 15.80
C ASN A 125 -5.07 3.17 16.15
N SER A 126 -5.32 4.07 15.22
CA SER A 126 -5.08 5.49 15.35
C SER A 126 -6.25 6.29 14.76
N ASN A 127 -6.46 7.48 15.31
CA ASN A 127 -7.42 8.48 14.82
C ASN A 127 -6.68 9.67 14.17
N GLU A 128 -5.41 9.50 13.82
CA GLU A 128 -4.61 10.53 13.18
C GLU A 128 -5.13 10.82 11.78
N VAL A 129 -5.36 12.11 11.52
CA VAL A 129 -5.59 12.68 10.20
C VAL A 129 -4.51 13.74 10.01
N ASP A 130 -3.76 13.63 8.92
CA ASP A 130 -2.65 14.54 8.64
C ASP A 130 -3.13 15.90 8.09
N ALA A 131 -2.17 16.79 7.82
CA ALA A 131 -2.46 18.12 7.28
C ALA A 131 -3.06 18.10 5.86
N ASN A 132 -3.01 16.96 5.17
CA ASN A 132 -3.54 16.74 3.84
C ASN A 132 -4.90 16.02 3.86
N ASN A 133 -5.50 15.86 5.04
CA ASN A 133 -6.78 15.19 5.26
C ASN A 133 -6.76 13.66 5.05
N ASN A 134 -5.57 13.06 4.94
CA ASN A 134 -5.44 11.60 4.83
C ASN A 134 -5.39 10.98 6.23
N ALA A 135 -6.11 9.88 6.45
CA ALA A 135 -6.22 9.25 7.77
C ALA A 135 -5.27 8.06 7.91
N HIS A 136 -4.39 8.09 8.92
CA HIS A 136 -3.48 7.00 9.23
C HIS A 136 -4.13 6.07 10.26
N LYS A 137 -5.01 5.16 9.81
CA LYS A 137 -5.91 4.42 10.73
C LYS A 137 -5.24 3.27 11.46
N GLN A 138 -4.25 2.62 10.86
CA GLN A 138 -3.43 1.61 11.53
C GLN A 138 -1.96 1.97 11.41
N GLN A 139 -1.22 1.86 12.51
CA GLN A 139 0.20 2.18 12.59
C GLN A 139 0.97 0.98 13.11
N GLY A 140 1.94 0.53 12.33
CA GLY A 140 2.82 -0.60 12.63
C GLY A 140 4.25 -0.27 12.26
N SER A 141 5.02 -1.29 11.90
CA SER A 141 6.44 -1.12 11.62
C SER A 141 7.00 -2.16 10.67
N PHE A 142 8.15 -1.85 10.09
CA PHE A 142 8.99 -2.81 9.40
C PHE A 142 10.42 -2.74 9.93
N THR A 143 11.17 -3.82 9.73
CA THR A 143 12.61 -3.87 10.04
C THR A 143 13.39 -3.73 8.74
N THR A 144 14.40 -2.86 8.72
CA THR A 144 15.28 -2.67 7.59
C THR A 144 16.33 -3.77 7.50
N THR A 145 17.00 -3.90 6.35
CA THR A 145 18.16 -4.79 6.18
C THR A 145 19.34 -4.39 7.06
N ALA A 146 19.40 -3.12 7.48
CA ALA A 146 20.36 -2.62 8.46
C ALA A 146 19.94 -2.91 9.94
N GLY A 147 18.77 -3.49 10.17
CA GLY A 147 18.27 -3.84 11.50
C GLY A 147 17.56 -2.71 12.25
N ALA A 148 17.30 -1.58 11.60
CA ALA A 148 16.52 -0.47 12.18
C ALA A 148 15.02 -0.73 12.02
N THR A 149 14.21 -0.24 12.97
CA THR A 149 12.74 -0.28 12.88
C THR A 149 12.22 1.06 12.36
N ASN A 150 11.40 1.02 11.32
CA ASN A 150 10.76 2.19 10.71
C ASN A 150 9.23 2.04 10.69
N LYS A 151 8.51 3.15 10.47
CA LYS A 151 7.05 3.19 10.46
C LYS A 151 6.48 2.59 9.17
N MET A 152 5.34 1.93 9.29
CA MET A 152 4.49 1.48 8.19
C MET A 152 3.04 1.73 8.62
N ASN A 153 2.23 2.35 7.76
CA ASN A 153 0.87 2.73 8.11
C ASN A 153 -0.12 2.21 7.07
N ASP A 154 -1.33 1.90 7.52
CA ASP A 154 -2.53 1.85 6.68
C ASP A 154 -3.05 3.28 6.56
N VAL A 155 -3.04 3.82 5.34
CA VAL A 155 -3.44 5.19 5.03
C VAL A 155 -4.71 5.17 4.20
N TRP A 156 -5.74 5.83 4.71
CA TRP A 156 -6.99 6.06 4.02
C TRP A 156 -6.90 7.43 3.38
N PHE A 157 -6.57 7.45 2.09
CA PHE A 157 -6.49 8.68 1.34
C PHE A 157 -7.84 9.36 1.26
N ASP A 158 -7.84 10.68 1.34
CA ASP A 158 -9.02 11.47 1.02
C ASP A 158 -9.25 11.41 -0.50
N VAL A 159 -10.47 11.12 -0.91
CA VAL A 159 -10.85 10.93 -2.31
C VAL A 159 -12.00 11.86 -2.68
N ASP A 160 -12.01 12.35 -3.91
CA ASP A 160 -13.16 13.06 -4.47
C ASP A 160 -13.94 12.12 -5.39
N LEU A 161 -14.97 11.48 -4.82
CA LEU A 161 -15.85 10.55 -5.53
C LEU A 161 -16.66 11.20 -6.67
N ALA A 162 -16.73 12.54 -6.74
CA ALA A 162 -17.40 13.26 -7.82
C ALA A 162 -16.44 13.64 -8.96
N ASN A 163 -15.12 13.60 -8.72
CA ASN A 163 -14.09 13.89 -9.71
C ASN A 163 -13.34 12.61 -10.07
N PHE A 164 -13.80 11.92 -11.11
CA PHE A 164 -13.27 10.63 -11.52
C PHE A 164 -13.14 10.51 -13.03
N SER A 165 -12.35 9.53 -13.46
CA SER A 165 -12.23 9.12 -14.87
C SER A 165 -12.40 7.61 -14.98
N LYS A 166 -13.02 7.14 -16.07
CA LYS A 166 -13.17 5.70 -16.30
C LYS A 166 -11.80 5.11 -16.67
N THR A 167 -11.40 4.02 -16.02
CA THR A 167 -10.19 3.27 -16.40
C THR A 167 -10.42 2.48 -17.69
N ALA A 168 -9.34 2.20 -18.42
CA ALA A 168 -9.37 1.66 -19.78
C ALA A 168 -9.54 0.14 -19.83
#